data_AF-A0A927FZL9-F1
#
_entry.id   AF-A0A927FZL9-F1
#
_cell.length_a   1.000
_cell.length_b   1.000
_cell.length_c   1.000
_cell.angle_alpha   90.00
_cell.angle_beta   90.00
_cell.angle_gamma   90.00
#
_symmetry.space_group_name_H-M   'P 1'
#
loop_
_entity.id
_entity.type
_entity.pdbx_description
1 polymer ?
#
loop_
_entity_poly.entity_id
_entity_poly.type
_entity_poly.pdbx_seq_one_letter_code
_entity_poly.pdbx_strand_id
1 'polypeptide(L)' 'MKMNLYMEISVILLLIVGFSLAYSLLKDSQKKHIKFFSFSFISGISVLLVWRATQLFSYFN' A
#
# COMPACT_ATOMS: atom_id res chain seq x y z
N MET A 1 10.63 19.34 8.34
CA MET A 1 10.16 18.29 9.26
C MET A 1 11.14 17.13 9.16
N LYS A 2 11.83 16.75 10.24
CA LYS A 2 12.76 15.59 10.22
C LYS A 2 11.93 14.32 9.96
N MET A 3 12.14 13.68 8.82
CA MET A 3 11.44 12.44 8.49
C MET A 3 11.98 11.30 9.35
N ASN A 4 11.10 10.59 10.06
CA ASN A 4 11.50 9.45 10.87
C ASN A 4 11.57 8.21 9.98
N LEU A 5 12.79 7.83 9.58
CA LEU A 5 13.08 6.68 8.72
C LEU A 5 12.41 5.38 9.20
N TYR A 6 12.43 5.12 10.51
CA TYR A 6 11.79 3.94 11.09
C TYR A 6 10.27 3.96 10.92
N MET A 7 9.65 5.14 11.01
CA MET A 7 8.21 5.29 10.79
C MET A 7 7.87 5.03 9.32
N GLU A 8 8.62 5.60 8.37
CA GLU A 8 8.37 5.41 6.94
C GLU A 8 8.50 3.95 6.51
N ILE A 9 9.54 3.25 7.00
CA ILE A 9 9.73 1.81 6.74
C ILE A 9 8.58 1.00 7.35
N SER A 10 8.13 1.35 8.56
CA SER A 10 6.98 0.69 9.20
C SER A 10 5.68 0.90 8.43
N VAL A 11 5.46 2.10 7.89
CA VAL A 11 4.29 2.43 7.07
C VAL A 11 4.32 1.66 5.75
N ILE A 12 5.48 1.54 5.10
CA ILE A 12 5.64 0.73 3.88
C ILE A 12 5.34 -0.74 4.16
N LEU A 13 5.86 -1.31 5.26
CA LEU A 13 5.56 -2.68 5.65
C LEU A 13 4.05 -2.90 5.86
N LEU A 14 3.39 -1.95 6.52
CA LEU A 14 1.95 -2.02 6.77
C LEU A 14 1.14 -1.94 5.46
N LEU A 15 1.57 -1.10 4.51
CA LEU A 15 0.97 -1.00 3.18
C LEU A 15 1.14 -2.32 2.39
N ILE A 16 2.31 -2.97 2.45
CA ILE A 16 2.54 -4.26 1.81
C ILE A 16 1.61 -5.35 2.39
N VAL A 17 1.48 -5.41 3.71
CA VAL A 17 0.54 -6.36 4.36
C VAL A 17 -0.90 -6.08 3.95
N GLY A 18 -1.31 -4.80 3.94
CA GLY A 18 -2.64 -4.40 3.48
C GLY A 18 -2.90 -4.79 2.02
N PHE A 19 -1.90 -4.66 1.15
CA PHE A 19 -1.97 -5.07 -0.25
C PHE A 19 -2.18 -6.58 -0.38
N SER A 20 -1.39 -7.39 0.33
CA SER A 20 -1.51 -8.85 0.30
C SER A 20 -2.88 -9.33 0.79
N LEU A 21 -3.41 -8.74 1.84
CA LEU A 21 -4.75 -9.06 2.35
C LEU A 21 -5.84 -8.69 1.34
N ALA A 22 -5.79 -7.48 0.79
CA ALA A 22 -6.76 -7.04 -0.21
C ALA A 22 -6.70 -7.90 -1.50
N TYR A 23 -5.50 -8.33 -1.89
CA TYR A 23 -5.32 -9.24 -3.01
C TYR A 23 -5.89 -10.64 -2.73
N SER A 24 -5.70 -11.18 -1.52
CA SER A 24 -6.32 -12.45 -1.12
C SER A 24 -7.85 -12.35 -1.16
N LEU A 25 -8.42 -11.27 -0.62
CA LEU A 25 -9.86 -11.01 -0.66
C LEU A 25 -10.38 -10.86 -2.10
N LEU A 26 -9.63 -10.21 -2.99
CA LEU A 26 -9.96 -10.10 -4.40
C LEU A 26 -10.01 -11.48 -5.08
N LYS A 27 -9.02 -12.33 -4.79
CA LYS A 27 -8.86 -13.66 -5.40
C LYS A 27 -9.98 -14.62 -5.03
N ASP A 28 -10.34 -14.68 -3.75
CA ASP A 28 -11.35 -15.62 -3.23
C ASP A 28 -12.79 -15.08 -3.29
N SER A 29 -12.97 -13.80 -3.64
CA SER A 29 -14.31 -13.21 -3.70
C SER A 29 -15.10 -13.65 -4.93
N GLN A 30 -16.29 -14.21 -4.70
CA GLN A 30 -17.32 -14.44 -5.72
C GLN A 30 -18.23 -13.22 -5.94
N LYS A 31 -18.21 -12.23 -5.04
CA LYS A 31 -19.11 -11.07 -5.06
C LYS A 31 -18.48 -9.90 -5.81
N LYS A 32 -19.15 -9.41 -6.87
CA LYS A 32 -18.69 -8.29 -7.70
C LYS A 32 -18.34 -7.03 -6.90
N HIS A 33 -19.14 -6.69 -5.88
CA HIS A 33 -18.89 -5.53 -5.02
C HIS A 33 -17.57 -5.63 -4.24
N ILE A 34 -17.25 -6.82 -3.72
CA ILE A 34 -15.99 -7.06 -2.99
C ILE A 34 -14.80 -7.03 -3.95
N LYS A 35 -14.95 -7.51 -5.19
CA LYS A 35 -13.90 -7.38 -6.21
C LYS A 35 -13.61 -5.92 -6.54
N PHE A 36 -14.65 -5.12 -6.78
CA PHE A 36 -14.47 -3.71 -7.12
C PHE A 36 -13.83 -2.94 -5.96
N PHE A 37 -14.29 -3.16 -4.73
CA PHE A 37 -13.70 -2.57 -3.53
C PHE A 37 -12.23 -2.97 -3.36
N SER A 38 -11.93 -4.26 -3.45
CA SER A 38 -10.56 -4.76 -3.29
C SER A 38 -9.64 -4.22 -4.38
N PHE A 39 -10.11 -4.12 -5.63
CA PHE A 39 -9.35 -3.54 -6.73
C PHE A 39 -9.06 -2.05 -6.50
N SER A 40 -10.05 -1.26 -6.10
CA SER A 40 -9.84 0.15 -5.74
C SER A 40 -8.87 0.31 -4.57
N PHE A 41 -8.95 -0.56 -3.57
CA PHE A 41 -8.07 -0.54 -2.40
C PHE A 41 -6.62 -0.90 -2.75
N ILE A 42 -6.42 -1.94 -3.55
CA ILE A 42 -5.11 -2.33 -4.12
C ILE A 42 -4.50 -1.18 -4.91
N SER A 43 -5.28 -0.54 -5.79
CA SER A 43 -4.83 0.62 -6.57
C SER A 43 -4.38 1.79 -5.67
N GLY A 44 -5.17 2.11 -4.64
CA GLY A 44 -4.82 3.16 -3.67
C GLY A 44 -3.53 2.87 -2.91
N ILE A 45 -3.35 1.62 -2.46
CA ILE A 45 -2.11 1.20 -1.78
C ILE A 45 -0.90 1.28 -2.71
N SER A 46 -1.03 0.88 -3.98
CA SER A 46 0.06 0.97 -4.95
C SER A 46 0.53 2.41 -5.15
N VAL A 47 -0.40 3.36 -5.26
CA VAL A 47 -0.06 4.80 -5.38
C VAL A 47 0.65 5.30 -4.12
N LEU A 48 0.15 4.93 -2.94
CA LEU A 48 0.77 5.29 -1.66
C LEU A 48 2.18 4.71 -1.50
N LEU A 49 2.41 3.46 -1.92
CA LEU A 49 3.72 2.84 -1.91
C LEU A 49 4.71 3.58 -2.80
N VAL A 50 4.31 3.93 -4.02
CA VAL A 50 5.15 4.71 -4.94
C VAL A 50 5.45 6.08 -4.35
N TRP A 51 4.45 6.78 -3.82
CA TRP A 51 4.65 8.08 -3.18
C TRP A 51 5.64 8.02 -2.03
N ARG A 52 5.47 7.05 -1.13
CA ARG A 52 6.35 6.85 0.04
C ARG A 52 7.76 6.45 -0.38
N ALA A 53 7.89 5.60 -1.39
CA ALA A 53 9.19 5.23 -1.96
C ALA A 53 9.92 6.45 -2.54
N THR A 54 9.21 7.32 -3.27
CA THR A 54 9.77 8.57 -3.81
C THR A 54 10.21 9.53 -2.70
N GLN A 55 9.42 9.65 -1.62
CA GLN A 55 9.79 10.45 -0.45
C GLN A 55 11.06 9.91 0.22
N LEU A 56 11.17 8.59 0.39
CA LEU A 56 12.38 7.94 0.91
C LEU A 56 13.58 8.15 0.00
N PHE A 57 13.41 8.03 -1.32
CA PHE A 57 14.48 8.23 -2.27
C PHE A 57 15.02 9.68 -2.22
N SER A 58 14.12 10.66 -2.14
CA SER A 58 14.48 12.07 -1.95
C SER A 58 15.10 12.38 -0.58
N TYR A 59 15.02 11.47 0.39
CA TYR A 59 15.69 11.64 1.68
C TYR A 59 17.16 11.20 1.63
N PHE A 60 17.47 10.20 0.80
CA PHE A 60 18.83 9.69 0.64
C PHE A 60 19.64 10.42 -0.44
N ASN A 61 18.98 11.23 -1.26
CA ASN A 61 19.58 12.02 -2.34
C ASN A 61 19.50 13.52 -2.01
#